data_AF-A0A928FIH1-F1
#
_entry.id   AF-A0A928FIH1-F1
#
_cell.length_a   1.000
_cell.length_b   1.000
_cell.length_c   1.000
_cell.angle_alpha   90.00
_cell.angle_beta   90.00
_cell.angle_gamma   90.00
#
_symmetry.space_group_name_H-M   'P 1'
#
loop_
_entity.id
_entity.type
_entity.pdbx_description
1 polymer ?
#
loop_
_entity_poly.entity_id
_entity_poly.type
_entity_poly.pdbx_seq_one_letter_code
_entity_poly.pdbx_strand_id
1 'polypeptide(L)'
;MNVLELKGVSYIYSKGTSFQKVALDNIDVTFEKGKITGLIGHTGSGKSTLVNLLNGLNKPTDGKVFLDGKDIWENPKEIGKIRYRVGLVMQYPEYQLFDETVRLDIGYAPRNLGLSQDEIDVRVSEAAKFTGIDEEMLDKSPFELSGGQKRRAAIAGIIAMQPEVLVLDEPAAGLDPRGRREILGGLVQYVNERDASIILVSHSMEDMAYYCDNVVVMNKGRVFRCGTVDEIFSDADSLADIGLDVPEVAKIASKLCKNGIDLKGKLYTVEGVKEAIINYIGGGRT
;
A
#
# COMPACT_ATOMS: atom_id res chain seq x y z
N MET A 1 -11.64 -14.51 -1.37
CA MET A 1 -10.81 -15.08 -2.47
C MET A 1 -9.55 -14.25 -2.55
N ASN A 2 -8.40 -14.86 -2.87
CA ASN A 2 -7.11 -14.16 -2.90
C ASN A 2 -6.83 -13.65 -4.31
N VAL A 3 -6.43 -12.38 -4.44
CA VAL A 3 -6.02 -11.78 -5.72
C VAL A 3 -4.53 -12.03 -5.99
N LEU A 4 -3.69 -11.93 -4.97
CA LEU A 4 -2.25 -12.20 -5.04
C LEU A 4 -1.84 -13.19 -3.96
N GLU A 5 -0.85 -14.01 -4.28
CA GLU A 5 -0.30 -15.00 -3.35
C GLU A 5 1.19 -15.25 -3.63
N LEU A 6 2.00 -15.31 -2.58
CA LEU A 6 3.37 -15.80 -2.63
C LEU A 6 3.40 -17.17 -1.93
N LYS A 7 4.02 -18.17 -2.56
CA LYS A 7 4.25 -19.50 -1.98
C LYS A 7 5.73 -19.83 -1.93
N GLY A 8 6.26 -19.99 -0.72
CA GLY A 8 7.66 -20.34 -0.45
C GLY A 8 8.65 -19.41 -1.14
N VAL A 9 8.34 -18.12 -1.24
CA VAL A 9 9.11 -17.18 -2.06
C VAL A 9 10.37 -16.73 -1.33
N SER A 10 11.51 -16.90 -1.98
CA SER A 10 12.79 -16.34 -1.54
C SER A 10 13.38 -15.43 -2.62
N TYR A 11 14.12 -14.41 -2.19
CA TYR A 11 14.84 -13.52 -3.10
C TYR A 11 16.21 -13.16 -2.57
N ILE A 12 17.23 -13.39 -3.41
CA ILE A 12 18.63 -13.16 -3.11
C ILE A 12 19.18 -12.14 -4.12
N TYR A 13 19.55 -10.96 -3.62
CA TYR A 13 20.30 -9.99 -4.43
C TYR A 13 21.71 -10.51 -4.71
N SER A 14 22.20 -10.26 -5.92
CA SER A 14 23.58 -10.60 -6.34
C SER A 14 23.95 -12.07 -6.08
N LYS A 15 22.98 -12.98 -6.27
CA LYS A 15 23.15 -14.43 -6.08
C LYS A 15 24.38 -14.93 -6.83
N GLY A 16 25.23 -15.71 -6.15
CA GLY A 16 26.46 -16.26 -6.72
C GLY A 16 27.67 -15.34 -6.69
N THR A 17 27.58 -14.18 -6.03
CA THR A 17 28.71 -13.26 -5.83
C THR A 17 29.08 -13.12 -4.35
N SER A 18 30.24 -12.53 -4.05
CA SER A 18 30.65 -12.20 -2.68
C SER A 18 29.72 -11.18 -1.98
N PHE A 19 28.88 -10.47 -2.74
CA PHE A 19 27.94 -9.49 -2.24
C PHE A 19 26.51 -10.04 -2.12
N GLN A 20 26.33 -11.38 -2.20
CA GLN A 20 25.00 -11.97 -2.10
C GLN A 20 24.30 -11.58 -0.80
N LYS A 21 23.02 -11.22 -0.89
CA LYS A 21 22.21 -10.85 0.27
C LYS A 21 20.81 -11.42 0.13
N VAL A 22 20.41 -12.26 1.09
CA VAL A 22 19.03 -12.73 1.22
C VAL A 22 18.19 -11.55 1.68
N ALA A 23 17.22 -11.14 0.86
CA ALA A 23 16.28 -10.07 1.19
C ALA A 23 14.91 -10.61 1.59
N LEU A 24 14.51 -11.75 1.03
CA LEU A 24 13.30 -12.48 1.39
C LEU A 24 13.63 -13.95 1.52
N ASP A 25 13.06 -14.59 2.54
CA ASP A 25 13.35 -15.97 2.91
C ASP A 25 12.07 -16.74 3.25
N ASN A 26 11.66 -17.62 2.33
CA ASN A 26 10.48 -18.48 2.44
C ASN A 26 9.21 -17.73 2.86
N ILE A 27 8.82 -16.75 2.04
CA ILE A 27 7.61 -15.95 2.22
C ILE A 27 6.39 -16.72 1.72
N ASP A 28 5.45 -16.95 2.63
CA ASP A 28 4.08 -17.36 2.34
C ASP A 28 3.14 -16.24 2.77
N VAL A 29 2.45 -15.61 1.83
CA VAL A 29 1.49 -14.53 2.13
C VAL A 29 0.44 -14.43 1.04
N THR A 30 -0.78 -14.11 1.44
CA THR A 30 -1.94 -13.92 0.57
C THR A 30 -2.51 -12.53 0.73
N PHE A 31 -2.95 -11.94 -0.38
CA PHE A 31 -3.66 -10.66 -0.39
C PHE A 31 -5.08 -10.90 -0.90
N GLU A 32 -6.07 -10.47 -0.12
CA GLU A 32 -7.47 -10.67 -0.43
C GLU A 32 -7.97 -9.70 -1.48
N LYS A 33 -8.89 -10.18 -2.32
CA LYS A 33 -9.55 -9.34 -3.34
C LYS A 33 -10.49 -8.32 -2.68
N GLY A 34 -10.49 -7.08 -3.17
CA GLY A 34 -11.41 -6.02 -2.72
C GLY A 34 -11.07 -5.47 -1.34
N LYS A 35 -9.81 -5.64 -0.90
CA LYS A 35 -9.32 -5.28 0.43
C LYS A 35 -8.12 -4.37 0.35
N ILE A 36 -7.95 -3.55 1.38
CA ILE A 36 -6.72 -2.77 1.61
C ILE A 36 -5.86 -3.55 2.60
N THR A 37 -4.71 -4.02 2.12
CA THR A 37 -3.73 -4.71 2.96
C THR A 37 -2.54 -3.81 3.24
N GLY A 38 -2.30 -3.50 4.50
CA GLY A 38 -1.10 -2.79 4.96
C GLY A 38 0.12 -3.71 4.97
N LEU A 39 1.27 -3.21 4.52
CA LEU A 39 2.55 -3.89 4.62
C LEU A 39 3.49 -3.05 5.50
N ILE A 40 3.70 -3.52 6.73
CA ILE A 40 4.52 -2.83 7.73
C ILE A 40 5.79 -3.61 8.06
N GLY A 41 6.75 -2.94 8.67
CA GLY A 41 8.06 -3.54 8.99
C GLY A 41 9.16 -2.49 9.07
N HIS A 42 10.26 -2.82 9.74
CA HIS A 42 11.41 -1.91 9.83
C HIS A 42 12.04 -1.65 8.45
N THR A 43 12.84 -0.59 8.33
CA THR A 43 13.63 -0.36 7.11
C THR A 43 14.57 -1.55 6.87
N GLY A 44 14.60 -2.06 5.64
CA GLY A 44 15.37 -3.26 5.30
C GLY A 44 14.73 -4.60 5.70
N SER A 45 13.47 -4.62 6.14
CA SER A 45 12.74 -5.88 6.43
C SER A 45 12.30 -6.66 5.20
N GLY A 46 12.48 -6.10 3.99
CA GLY A 46 12.14 -6.74 2.71
C GLY A 46 10.88 -6.21 2.01
N LYS A 47 10.18 -5.21 2.57
CA LYS A 47 8.93 -4.66 2.00
C LYS A 47 9.04 -4.26 0.52
N SER A 48 10.01 -3.40 0.18
CA SER A 48 10.21 -2.94 -1.20
C SER A 48 10.63 -4.09 -2.14
N THR A 49 11.36 -5.09 -1.63
CA THR A 49 11.67 -6.31 -2.41
C THR A 49 10.41 -7.12 -2.68
N LEU A 50 9.53 -7.27 -1.68
CA LEU A 50 8.28 -8.02 -1.78
C LEU A 50 7.35 -7.38 -2.81
N VAL A 51 7.10 -6.07 -2.74
CA VAL A 51 6.22 -5.37 -3.70
C VAL A 51 6.76 -5.43 -5.14
N ASN A 52 8.08 -5.42 -5.33
CA ASN A 52 8.68 -5.59 -6.65
C ASN A 52 8.46 -7.00 -7.23
N LEU A 53 8.35 -8.03 -6.38
CA LEU A 53 8.01 -9.39 -6.83
C LEU A 53 6.54 -9.49 -7.23
N LEU A 54 5.64 -8.80 -6.52
CA LEU A 54 4.20 -8.82 -6.81
C LEU A 54 3.88 -8.31 -8.22
N ASN A 55 4.57 -7.26 -8.65
CA ASN A 55 4.40 -6.69 -9.99
C ASN A 55 5.32 -7.34 -11.06
N GLY A 56 6.11 -8.35 -10.68
CA GLY A 56 7.03 -8.98 -11.62
C GLY A 56 8.15 -8.07 -12.14
N LEU A 57 8.51 -7.01 -11.39
CA LEU A 57 9.75 -6.26 -11.64
C LEU A 57 10.97 -7.15 -11.37
N ASN A 58 10.86 -7.97 -10.31
CA ASN A 58 11.84 -8.97 -9.97
C ASN A 58 11.23 -10.37 -10.09
N LYS A 59 12.01 -11.33 -10.58
CA LYS A 59 11.65 -12.75 -10.52
C LYS A 59 12.11 -13.34 -9.19
N PRO A 60 11.29 -14.13 -8.47
CA PRO A 60 11.73 -14.86 -7.30
C PRO A 60 12.98 -15.70 -7.58
N THR A 61 13.84 -15.84 -6.58
CA THR A 61 14.96 -16.79 -6.64
C THR A 61 14.44 -18.23 -6.49
N ASP A 62 13.51 -18.42 -5.57
CA ASP A 62 12.80 -19.67 -5.30
C ASP A 62 11.33 -19.34 -4.98
N GLY A 63 10.45 -20.33 -5.08
CA GLY A 63 9.00 -20.16 -4.88
C GLY A 63 8.27 -19.52 -6.07
N LYS A 64 7.01 -19.14 -5.85
CA LYS A 64 6.11 -18.65 -6.90
C LYS A 64 5.24 -17.49 -6.44
N VAL A 65 4.91 -16.60 -7.38
CA VAL A 65 3.96 -15.50 -7.19
C VAL A 65 2.76 -15.76 -8.09
N PHE A 66 1.56 -15.73 -7.54
CA PHE A 66 0.32 -15.99 -8.24
C PHE A 66 -0.54 -14.73 -8.28
N LEU A 67 -1.19 -14.49 -9.42
CA LEU A 67 -2.25 -13.51 -9.64
C LEU A 67 -3.49 -14.28 -10.11
N ASP A 68 -4.59 -14.19 -9.35
CA ASP A 68 -5.81 -15.00 -9.52
C ASP A 68 -5.53 -16.51 -9.67
N GLY A 69 -4.62 -17.02 -8.84
CA GLY A 69 -4.24 -18.43 -8.84
C GLY A 69 -3.34 -18.87 -9.99
N LYS A 70 -2.92 -17.98 -10.89
CA LYS A 70 -1.97 -18.27 -11.98
C LYS A 70 -0.59 -17.72 -11.68
N ASP A 71 0.44 -18.53 -11.88
CA ASP A 71 1.84 -18.14 -11.69
C ASP A 71 2.21 -17.03 -12.69
N ILE A 72 2.58 -15.85 -12.20
CA ILE A 72 2.85 -14.67 -13.06
C ILE A 72 4.09 -14.87 -13.94
N TRP A 73 4.94 -15.84 -13.61
CA TRP A 73 6.16 -16.18 -14.34
C TRP A 73 6.03 -17.45 -15.18
N GLU A 74 4.83 -18.03 -15.30
CA GLU A 74 4.56 -19.19 -16.17
C GLU A 74 4.95 -18.91 -17.63
N ASN A 75 4.62 -17.70 -18.12
CA ASN A 75 5.07 -17.20 -19.41
C ASN A 75 5.84 -15.88 -19.26
N PRO A 76 7.18 -15.92 -19.10
CA PRO A 76 7.99 -14.71 -18.87
C PRO A 76 7.86 -13.63 -19.94
N LYS A 77 7.44 -13.97 -21.17
CA LYS A 77 7.23 -12.98 -22.25
C LYS A 77 5.99 -12.11 -21.99
N GLU A 78 5.06 -12.56 -21.16
CA GLU A 78 3.81 -11.86 -20.85
C GLU A 78 3.88 -11.07 -19.54
N ILE A 79 5.03 -11.03 -18.85
CA ILE A 79 5.18 -10.28 -17.60
C ILE A 79 4.87 -8.79 -17.76
N GLY A 80 5.05 -8.23 -18.96
CA GLY A 80 4.61 -6.87 -19.28
C GLY A 80 3.11 -6.65 -19.10
N LYS A 81 2.28 -7.66 -19.42
CA LYS A 81 0.82 -7.60 -19.22
C LYS A 81 0.45 -7.61 -17.73
N ILE A 82 1.21 -8.36 -16.92
CA ILE A 82 1.03 -8.38 -15.46
C ILE A 82 1.25 -6.98 -14.87
N ARG A 83 2.19 -6.20 -15.42
CA ARG A 83 2.45 -4.82 -14.97
C ARG A 83 1.32 -3.83 -15.15
N TYR A 84 0.37 -4.11 -16.03
CA TYR A 84 -0.84 -3.31 -16.16
C TYR A 84 -1.95 -3.77 -15.21
N ARG A 85 -1.93 -5.03 -14.78
CA ARG A 85 -2.90 -5.58 -13.81
C ARG A 85 -2.50 -5.29 -12.37
N VAL A 86 -1.20 -5.22 -12.10
CA VAL A 86 -0.62 -4.87 -10.80
C VAL A 86 0.09 -3.52 -10.94
N GLY A 87 -0.61 -2.42 -10.68
CA GLY A 87 0.00 -1.09 -10.71
C GLY A 87 0.93 -0.90 -9.50
N LEU A 88 2.15 -0.39 -9.72
CA LEU A 88 3.09 -0.09 -8.64
C LEU A 88 3.46 1.40 -8.65
N VAL A 89 3.12 2.09 -7.57
CA VAL A 89 3.57 3.43 -7.25
C VAL A 89 4.75 3.30 -6.29
N MET A 90 5.96 3.61 -6.77
CA MET A 90 7.16 3.62 -5.91
C MET A 90 7.23 4.90 -5.07
N GLN A 91 8.11 4.90 -4.06
CA GLN A 91 8.38 6.08 -3.25
C GLN A 91 8.90 7.25 -4.12
N TYR A 92 8.41 8.46 -3.86
CA TYR A 92 8.68 9.67 -4.65
C TYR A 92 8.34 9.53 -6.14
N PRO A 93 7.09 9.16 -6.48
CA PRO A 93 6.71 8.93 -7.87
C PRO A 93 6.76 10.21 -8.71
N GLU A 94 6.77 11.39 -8.09
CA GLU A 94 6.97 12.70 -8.75
C GLU A 94 8.24 12.80 -9.60
N TYR A 95 9.27 12.00 -9.34
CA TYR A 95 10.51 11.98 -10.13
C TYR A 95 10.40 11.15 -11.41
N GLN A 96 9.27 10.47 -11.63
CA GLN A 96 9.06 9.60 -12.78
C GLN A 96 8.33 10.29 -13.93
N LEU A 97 7.80 11.50 -13.72
CA LEU A 97 7.15 12.29 -14.77
C LEU A 97 8.16 12.70 -15.83
N PHE A 98 7.79 12.57 -17.10
CA PHE A 98 8.72 12.79 -18.23
C PHE A 98 8.06 13.37 -19.48
N ASP A 99 6.74 13.27 -19.64
CA ASP A 99 6.08 13.71 -20.87
C ASP A 99 5.92 15.25 -20.91
N GLU A 100 5.58 15.79 -22.08
CA GLU A 100 5.50 17.24 -22.30
C GLU A 100 4.39 17.90 -21.48
N THR A 101 3.27 17.21 -21.32
CA THR A 101 2.11 17.67 -20.54
C THR A 101 1.64 16.61 -19.55
N VAL A 102 0.98 17.05 -18.49
CA VAL A 102 0.39 16.15 -17.47
C VAL A 102 -0.60 15.16 -18.10
N ARG A 103 -1.39 15.61 -19.08
CA ARG A 103 -2.31 14.77 -19.86
C ARG A 103 -1.59 13.63 -20.57
N LEU A 104 -0.49 13.96 -21.27
CA LEU A 104 0.27 12.97 -22.02
C LEU A 104 0.95 11.97 -21.09
N ASP A 105 1.48 12.44 -19.95
CA ASP A 105 2.12 11.60 -18.95
C ASP A 105 1.13 10.60 -18.33
N ILE A 106 -0.05 11.08 -17.88
CA ILE A 106 -1.13 10.22 -17.36
C ILE A 106 -1.61 9.23 -18.43
N GLY A 107 -1.73 9.68 -19.68
CA GLY A 107 -2.17 8.86 -20.82
C GLY A 107 -1.12 7.87 -21.34
N TYR A 108 0.12 7.91 -20.84
CA TYR A 108 1.21 7.11 -21.38
C TYR A 108 0.96 5.60 -21.29
N ALA A 109 0.57 5.11 -20.11
CA ALA A 109 0.32 3.69 -19.93
C ALA A 109 -0.95 3.19 -20.66
N PRO A 110 -2.08 3.91 -20.64
CA PRO A 110 -3.23 3.65 -21.52
C PRO A 110 -2.88 3.56 -23.03
N ARG A 111 -2.00 4.44 -23.54
CA ARG A 111 -1.51 4.34 -24.93
C ARG A 111 -0.75 3.05 -25.18
N ASN A 112 0.12 2.66 -24.25
CA ASN A 112 0.90 1.43 -24.37
C ASN A 112 0.05 0.15 -24.24
N LEU A 113 -1.16 0.25 -23.67
CA LEU A 113 -2.18 -0.80 -23.70
C LEU A 113 -2.87 -0.93 -25.07
N GLY A 114 -2.66 0.02 -25.98
CA GLY A 114 -3.27 0.03 -27.31
C GLY A 114 -4.72 0.50 -27.32
N LEU A 115 -5.14 1.29 -26.32
CA LEU A 115 -6.49 1.82 -26.22
C LEU A 115 -6.75 2.93 -27.26
N SER A 116 -8.02 3.18 -27.57
CA SER A 116 -8.41 4.28 -28.46
C SER A 116 -8.19 5.63 -27.78
N GLN A 117 -8.04 6.70 -28.58
CA GLN A 117 -7.86 8.05 -28.03
C GLN A 117 -9.03 8.46 -27.12
N ASP A 118 -10.27 8.14 -27.53
CA ASP A 118 -11.46 8.42 -26.71
C ASP A 118 -11.40 7.72 -25.35
N GLU A 119 -10.96 6.46 -25.30
CA GLU A 119 -10.83 5.73 -24.04
C GLU A 119 -9.67 6.27 -23.17
N ILE A 120 -8.58 6.68 -23.81
CA ILE A 120 -7.45 7.33 -23.12
C ILE A 120 -7.91 8.64 -22.48
N ASP A 121 -8.64 9.48 -23.20
CA ASP A 121 -9.11 10.77 -22.70
C ASP A 121 -10.07 10.61 -21.51
N VAL A 122 -10.96 9.62 -21.56
CA VAL A 122 -11.83 9.26 -20.42
C VAL A 122 -10.99 8.82 -19.22
N ARG A 123 -10.04 7.90 -19.41
CA ARG A 123 -9.18 7.39 -18.33
C ARG A 123 -8.31 8.47 -17.72
N VAL A 124 -7.78 9.39 -18.52
CA VAL A 124 -7.00 10.54 -18.04
C VAL A 124 -7.87 11.46 -17.19
N SER A 125 -9.07 11.80 -17.66
CA SER A 125 -10.00 12.66 -16.91
C SER A 125 -10.42 12.02 -15.59
N GLU A 126 -10.78 10.73 -15.60
CA GLU A 126 -11.14 9.99 -14.39
C GLU A 126 -9.99 9.92 -13.38
N ALA A 127 -8.78 9.60 -13.84
CA ALA A 127 -7.61 9.49 -12.97
C ALA A 127 -7.17 10.84 -12.40
N ALA A 128 -7.24 11.91 -13.20
CA ALA A 128 -6.94 13.27 -12.74
C ALA A 128 -7.94 13.73 -11.68
N LYS A 129 -9.24 13.54 -11.93
CA LYS A 129 -10.28 13.84 -10.95
C LYS A 129 -10.09 13.06 -9.65
N PHE A 130 -9.75 11.78 -9.77
CA PHE A 130 -9.52 10.91 -8.62
C PHE A 130 -8.37 11.40 -7.74
N THR A 131 -7.25 11.81 -8.33
CA THR A 131 -6.10 12.30 -7.55
C THR A 131 -6.19 13.78 -7.16
N GLY A 132 -7.24 14.48 -7.59
CA GLY A 132 -7.43 15.91 -7.32
C GLY A 132 -6.54 16.81 -8.18
N ILE A 133 -6.25 16.40 -9.41
CA ILE A 133 -5.64 17.25 -10.44
C ILE A 133 -6.76 17.97 -11.19
N ASP A 134 -6.74 19.29 -11.15
CA ASP A 134 -7.70 20.12 -11.87
C ASP A 134 -7.51 20.04 -13.38
N GLU A 135 -8.59 20.16 -14.15
CA GLU A 135 -8.54 20.07 -15.63
C GLU A 135 -7.57 21.09 -16.24
N GLU A 136 -7.48 22.30 -15.69
CA GLU A 136 -6.55 23.35 -16.15
C GLU A 136 -5.06 22.97 -16.02
N MET A 137 -4.74 21.96 -15.20
CA MET A 137 -3.37 21.47 -15.02
C MET A 137 -3.00 20.42 -16.05
N LEU A 138 -3.96 19.79 -16.73
CA LEU A 138 -3.72 18.70 -17.67
C LEU A 138 -2.85 19.14 -18.85
N ASP A 139 -3.02 20.38 -19.30
CA ASP A 139 -2.29 20.90 -20.47
C ASP A 139 -0.99 21.63 -20.08
N LYS A 140 -0.65 21.66 -18.79
CA LYS A 140 0.62 22.22 -18.29
C LYS A 140 1.74 21.21 -18.38
N SER A 141 2.98 21.70 -18.39
CA SER A 141 4.14 20.85 -18.21
C SER A 141 4.15 20.26 -16.79
N PRO A 142 4.45 18.95 -16.61
CA PRO A 142 4.61 18.36 -15.28
C PRO A 142 5.62 19.12 -14.42
N PHE A 143 6.63 19.75 -15.03
CA PHE A 143 7.68 20.49 -14.32
C PHE A 143 7.20 21.80 -13.68
N GLU A 144 6.08 22.36 -14.16
CA GLU A 144 5.44 23.56 -13.61
C GLU A 144 4.60 23.28 -12.36
N LEU A 145 4.27 22.01 -12.10
CA LEU A 145 3.49 21.60 -10.93
C LEU A 145 4.31 21.69 -9.63
N SER A 146 3.63 21.98 -8.53
CA SER A 146 4.19 21.81 -7.18
C SER A 146 4.52 20.34 -6.89
N GLY A 147 5.36 20.06 -5.88
CA GLY A 147 5.75 18.69 -5.55
C GLY A 147 4.56 17.76 -5.25
N GLY A 148 3.57 18.25 -4.49
CA GLY A 148 2.35 17.48 -4.20
C GLY A 148 1.47 17.23 -5.43
N GLN A 149 1.40 18.20 -6.35
CA GLN A 149 0.69 18.03 -7.63
C GLN A 149 1.42 17.04 -8.54
N LYS A 150 2.76 17.10 -8.63
CA LYS A 150 3.56 16.12 -9.38
C LYS A 150 3.29 14.70 -8.88
N ARG A 151 3.25 14.51 -7.56
CA ARG A 151 2.92 13.22 -6.98
C ARG A 151 1.53 12.73 -7.37
N ARG A 152 0.52 13.59 -7.27
CA ARG A 152 -0.86 13.28 -7.67
C ARG A 152 -0.96 12.91 -9.15
N ALA A 153 -0.24 13.63 -10.02
CA ALA A 153 -0.14 13.30 -11.45
C ALA A 153 0.51 11.92 -11.69
N ALA A 154 1.59 11.61 -10.98
CA ALA A 154 2.27 10.31 -11.12
C ALA A 154 1.38 9.14 -10.66
N ILE A 155 0.66 9.32 -9.55
CA ILE A 155 -0.33 8.34 -9.08
C ILE A 155 -1.46 8.20 -10.12
N ALA A 156 -1.93 9.30 -10.71
CA ALA A 156 -2.97 9.28 -11.74
C ALA A 156 -2.55 8.46 -12.97
N GLY A 157 -1.29 8.56 -13.42
CA GLY A 157 -0.80 7.74 -14.53
C GLY A 157 -0.91 6.23 -14.27
N ILE A 158 -0.68 5.80 -13.03
CA ILE A 158 -0.87 4.39 -12.65
C ILE A 158 -2.35 4.03 -12.58
N ILE A 159 -3.19 4.91 -12.04
CA ILE A 159 -4.64 4.69 -11.93
C ILE A 159 -5.34 4.66 -13.29
N ALA A 160 -4.85 5.43 -14.27
CA ALA A 160 -5.38 5.45 -15.63
C ALA A 160 -5.26 4.08 -16.34
N MET A 161 -4.32 3.23 -15.90
CA MET A 161 -4.25 1.83 -16.36
C MET A 161 -5.46 1.01 -15.92
N GLN A 162 -6.13 1.42 -14.83
CA GLN A 162 -7.18 0.69 -14.13
C GLN A 162 -6.72 -0.70 -13.67
N PRO A 163 -5.66 -0.79 -12.84
CA PRO A 163 -5.14 -2.06 -12.38
C PRO A 163 -6.12 -2.76 -11.43
N GLU A 164 -6.08 -4.08 -11.42
CA GLU A 164 -6.85 -4.91 -10.47
C GLU A 164 -6.25 -4.86 -9.06
N VAL A 165 -4.92 -4.70 -8.98
CA VAL A 165 -4.19 -4.48 -7.74
C VAL A 165 -3.35 -3.23 -7.85
N LEU A 166 -3.48 -2.33 -6.87
CA LEU A 166 -2.67 -1.13 -6.75
C LEU A 166 -1.74 -1.27 -5.53
N VAL A 167 -0.44 -1.22 -5.78
CA VAL A 167 0.60 -1.28 -4.76
C VAL A 167 1.21 0.11 -4.60
N LEU A 168 1.18 0.68 -3.41
CA LEU A 168 1.70 2.03 -3.14
C LEU A 168 2.76 2.00 -2.04
N ASP A 169 3.97 2.44 -2.38
CA ASP A 169 5.07 2.59 -1.42
C ASP A 169 5.13 4.03 -0.89
N GLU A 170 4.64 4.24 0.33
CA GLU A 170 4.62 5.52 1.03
C GLU A 170 3.94 6.68 0.27
N PRO A 171 2.70 6.51 -0.22
CA PRO A 171 2.06 7.50 -1.10
C PRO A 171 1.85 8.87 -0.41
N ALA A 172 1.69 8.88 0.92
CA ALA A 172 1.46 10.09 1.70
C ALA A 172 2.74 10.80 2.19
N ALA A 173 3.93 10.28 1.89
CA ALA A 173 5.18 10.76 2.51
C ALA A 173 5.54 12.21 2.13
N GLY A 174 5.57 13.13 3.10
CA GLY A 174 5.89 14.54 2.84
C GLY A 174 4.70 15.37 2.33
N LEU A 175 3.48 14.82 2.36
CA LEU A 175 2.26 15.61 2.22
C LEU A 175 1.86 16.24 3.55
N ASP A 176 1.13 17.35 3.47
CA ASP A 176 0.49 17.95 4.62
C ASP A 176 -0.68 17.07 5.14
N PRO A 177 -1.16 17.29 6.38
CA PRO A 177 -2.22 16.44 6.95
C PRO A 177 -3.50 16.39 6.13
N ARG A 178 -3.83 17.46 5.40
CA ARG A 178 -5.00 17.50 4.51
C ARG A 178 -4.77 16.65 3.27
N GLY A 179 -3.66 16.85 2.55
CA GLY A 179 -3.33 16.07 1.36
C GLY A 179 -3.17 14.58 1.64
N ARG A 180 -2.62 14.22 2.81
CA ARG A 180 -2.58 12.83 3.29
C ARG A 180 -3.96 12.20 3.39
N ARG A 181 -4.93 12.87 4.04
CA ARG A 181 -6.31 12.38 4.16
C ARG A 181 -7.01 12.28 2.81
N GLU A 182 -6.80 13.26 1.93
CA GLU A 182 -7.39 13.24 0.59
C GLU A 182 -6.90 12.05 -0.24
N ILE A 183 -5.58 11.79 -0.27
CA ILE A 183 -5.04 10.63 -1.00
C ILE A 183 -5.50 9.31 -0.38
N LEU A 184 -5.29 9.12 0.93
CA LEU A 184 -5.62 7.84 1.58
C LEU A 184 -7.14 7.58 1.58
N GLY A 185 -7.96 8.60 1.79
CA GLY A 185 -9.41 8.51 1.67
C GLY A 185 -9.86 8.21 0.24
N GLY A 186 -9.21 8.80 -0.76
CA GLY A 186 -9.44 8.48 -2.18
C GLY A 186 -9.15 7.01 -2.48
N LEU A 187 -8.06 6.44 -1.94
CA LEU A 187 -7.74 5.02 -2.10
C LEU A 187 -8.84 4.09 -1.56
N VAL A 188 -9.47 4.44 -0.43
CA VAL A 188 -10.63 3.70 0.09
C VAL A 188 -11.81 3.77 -0.89
N GLN A 189 -12.08 4.95 -1.45
CA GLN A 189 -13.13 5.11 -2.46
C GLN A 189 -12.84 4.27 -3.70
N TYR A 190 -11.58 4.24 -4.16
CA TYR A 190 -11.15 3.45 -5.31
C TYR A 190 -11.46 1.96 -5.17
N VAL A 191 -11.11 1.37 -4.02
CA VAL A 191 -11.40 -0.04 -3.72
C VAL A 191 -12.91 -0.32 -3.80
N ASN A 192 -13.71 0.56 -3.19
CA ASN A 192 -15.16 0.40 -3.15
C ASN A 192 -15.84 0.56 -4.51
N GLU A 193 -15.37 1.49 -5.35
CA GLU A 193 -15.98 1.80 -6.64
C GLU A 193 -15.53 0.86 -7.76
N ARG A 194 -14.31 0.31 -7.68
CA ARG A 194 -13.67 -0.45 -8.77
C ARG A 194 -13.47 -1.93 -8.46
N ASP A 195 -13.86 -2.42 -7.28
CA ASP A 195 -13.56 -3.78 -6.80
C ASP A 195 -12.04 -4.10 -6.90
N ALA A 196 -11.22 -3.06 -6.77
CA ALA A 196 -9.77 -3.15 -6.82
C ALA A 196 -9.21 -3.58 -5.46
N SER A 197 -7.99 -4.08 -5.44
CA SER A 197 -7.30 -4.43 -4.20
C SER A 197 -6.10 -3.52 -4.00
N ILE A 198 -5.81 -3.11 -2.77
CA ILE A 198 -4.69 -2.21 -2.48
C ILE A 198 -3.69 -2.89 -1.55
N ILE A 199 -2.42 -2.71 -1.86
CA ILE A 199 -1.31 -3.04 -0.96
C ILE A 199 -0.61 -1.73 -0.61
N LEU A 200 -0.80 -1.27 0.63
CA LEU A 200 -0.26 -0.01 1.11
C LEU A 200 0.99 -0.29 1.95
N VAL A 201 2.14 0.25 1.54
CA VAL A 201 3.35 0.26 2.38
C VAL A 201 3.42 1.61 3.07
N SER A 202 3.48 1.61 4.41
CA SER A 202 3.73 2.83 5.17
C SER A 202 4.34 2.54 6.54
N HIS A 203 5.03 3.54 7.06
CA HIS A 203 5.54 3.62 8.41
C HIS A 203 4.55 4.28 9.39
N SER A 204 3.44 4.88 8.94
CA SER A 204 2.41 5.41 9.85
C SER A 204 1.48 4.29 10.31
N MET A 205 1.56 3.99 11.61
CA MET A 205 0.71 2.97 12.23
C MET A 205 -0.74 3.46 12.35
N GLU A 206 -0.94 4.77 12.51
CA GLU A 206 -2.25 5.41 12.52
C GLU A 206 -2.96 5.25 11.18
N ASP A 207 -2.27 5.52 10.07
CA ASP A 207 -2.83 5.35 8.72
C ASP A 207 -3.18 3.86 8.49
N MET A 208 -2.30 2.95 8.90
CA MET A 208 -2.52 1.50 8.76
C MET A 208 -3.72 1.03 9.57
N ALA A 209 -3.85 1.49 10.82
CA ALA A 209 -4.96 1.13 11.69
C ALA A 209 -6.30 1.70 11.22
N TYR A 210 -6.28 2.83 10.50
CA TYR A 210 -7.49 3.53 10.07
C TYR A 210 -7.98 3.09 8.68
N TYR A 211 -7.08 2.89 7.71
CA TYR A 211 -7.44 2.67 6.30
C TYR A 211 -7.36 1.21 5.85
N CYS A 212 -6.63 0.34 6.54
CA CYS A 212 -6.46 -1.06 6.11
C CYS A 212 -7.51 -1.99 6.70
N ASP A 213 -7.81 -3.07 6.00
CA ASP A 213 -8.57 -4.21 6.51
C ASP A 213 -7.64 -5.22 7.21
N ASN A 214 -6.54 -5.54 6.53
CA ASN A 214 -5.56 -6.54 6.90
C ASN A 214 -4.16 -5.92 6.96
N VAL A 215 -3.25 -6.54 7.73
CA VAL A 215 -1.86 -6.10 7.84
C VAL A 215 -0.92 -7.30 7.78
N VAL A 216 0.11 -7.17 6.94
CA VAL A 216 1.26 -8.06 6.86
C VAL A 216 2.45 -7.38 7.54
N VAL A 217 3.01 -8.04 8.54
CA VAL A 217 4.16 -7.57 9.32
C VAL A 217 5.41 -8.28 8.84
N MET A 218 6.34 -7.53 8.25
CA MET A 218 7.63 -8.02 7.78
C MET A 218 8.73 -7.77 8.82
N ASN A 219 9.52 -8.79 9.13
CA ASN A 219 10.69 -8.69 9.99
C ASN A 219 11.86 -9.48 9.41
N LYS A 220 13.00 -8.84 9.20
CA LYS A 220 14.25 -9.47 8.72
C LYS A 220 14.06 -10.41 7.51
N GLY A 221 13.28 -10.00 6.51
CA GLY A 221 13.08 -10.77 5.28
C GLY A 221 12.08 -11.93 5.39
N ARG A 222 11.32 -12.01 6.48
CA ARG A 222 10.27 -13.01 6.71
C ARG A 222 8.95 -12.34 7.10
N VAL A 223 7.83 -13.05 6.87
CA VAL A 223 6.53 -12.67 7.44
C VAL A 223 6.55 -13.02 8.92
N PHE A 224 6.46 -12.01 9.77
CA PHE A 224 6.35 -12.18 11.22
C PHE A 224 4.92 -12.54 11.64
N ARG A 225 3.94 -11.81 11.09
CA ARG A 225 2.52 -12.02 11.34
C ARG A 225 1.70 -11.47 10.17
N CYS A 226 0.55 -12.05 9.92
CA CYS A 226 -0.47 -11.55 9.01
C CYS A 226 -1.83 -11.74 9.67
N GLY A 227 -2.73 -10.77 9.55
CA GLY A 227 -4.07 -10.84 10.11
C GLY A 227 -4.84 -9.55 9.87
N THR A 228 -6.03 -9.48 10.45
CA THR A 228 -6.83 -8.25 10.47
C THR A 228 -6.13 -7.15 11.25
N VAL A 229 -6.49 -5.88 10.99
CA VAL A 229 -6.03 -4.74 11.81
C VAL A 229 -6.25 -4.99 13.31
N ASP A 230 -7.40 -5.57 13.68
CA ASP A 230 -7.74 -5.89 15.07
C ASP A 230 -6.76 -6.90 15.67
N GLU A 231 -6.45 -7.99 14.96
CA GLU A 231 -5.52 -9.04 15.43
C GLU A 231 -4.08 -8.54 15.55
N ILE A 232 -3.66 -7.64 14.65
CA ILE A 232 -2.29 -7.12 14.64
C ILE A 232 -2.09 -6.04 15.69
N PHE A 233 -2.96 -5.02 15.75
CA PHE A 233 -2.73 -3.85 16.61
C PHE A 233 -3.25 -4.01 18.05
N SER A 234 -4.04 -5.05 18.35
CA SER A 234 -4.40 -5.36 19.74
C SER A 234 -3.22 -5.91 20.55
N ASP A 235 -2.19 -6.45 19.89
CA ASP A 235 -0.98 -6.99 20.51
C ASP A 235 0.21 -6.04 20.35
N ALA A 236 0.05 -4.83 20.91
CA ALA A 236 1.02 -3.74 20.78
C ALA A 236 2.42 -4.09 21.32
N ASP A 237 2.49 -4.86 22.42
CA ASP A 237 3.77 -5.24 23.02
C ASP A 237 4.59 -6.14 22.07
N SER A 238 3.96 -7.09 21.36
CA SER A 238 4.67 -7.95 20.38
C SER A 238 5.26 -7.18 19.19
N LEU A 239 4.58 -6.12 18.74
CA LEU A 239 5.06 -5.25 17.67
C LEU A 239 6.24 -4.40 18.14
N ALA A 240 6.17 -3.88 19.37
CA ALA A 240 7.27 -3.14 19.99
C ALA A 240 8.52 -4.00 20.16
N ASP A 241 8.38 -5.28 20.52
CA ASP A 241 9.51 -6.22 20.71
C ASP A 241 10.32 -6.46 19.43
N ILE A 242 9.69 -6.37 18.26
CA ILE A 242 10.38 -6.47 16.97
C ILE A 242 10.83 -5.11 16.42
N GLY A 243 10.75 -4.05 17.24
CA GLY A 243 11.18 -2.70 16.91
C GLY A 243 10.24 -1.94 15.99
N LEU A 244 8.96 -2.32 15.93
CA LEU A 244 7.93 -1.53 15.28
C LEU A 244 7.28 -0.57 16.27
N ASP A 245 6.83 0.55 15.74
CA ASP A 245 5.98 1.44 16.52
C ASP A 245 4.53 0.93 16.51
N VAL A 246 3.70 1.53 17.35
CA VAL A 246 2.25 1.31 17.42
C VAL A 246 1.54 2.66 17.46
N PRO A 247 0.25 2.74 17.11
CA PRO A 247 -0.49 4.00 17.17
C PRO A 247 -0.36 4.64 18.55
N GLU A 248 -0.14 5.96 18.61
CA GLU A 248 0.11 6.66 19.88
C GLU A 248 -0.99 6.42 20.93
N VAL A 249 -2.25 6.37 20.48
CA VAL A 249 -3.40 6.08 21.35
C VAL A 249 -3.34 4.68 21.97
N ALA A 250 -2.74 3.70 21.28
CA ALA A 250 -2.51 2.36 21.80
C ALA A 250 -1.49 2.36 22.95
N LYS A 251 -0.46 3.21 22.86
CA LYS A 251 0.52 3.40 23.95
C LYS A 251 -0.17 3.99 25.19
N ILE A 252 -1.06 4.96 24.99
CA ILE A 252 -1.85 5.57 26.07
C ILE A 252 -2.75 4.50 26.71
N ALA A 253 -3.52 3.76 25.91
CA ALA A 253 -4.41 2.71 26.41
C ALA A 253 -3.64 1.62 27.18
N SER A 254 -2.50 1.15 26.64
CA SER A 254 -1.62 0.19 27.32
C SER A 254 -1.13 0.72 28.68
N LYS A 255 -0.73 2.00 28.76
CA LYS A 255 -0.35 2.62 30.04
C LYS A 255 -1.52 2.69 31.03
N LEU A 256 -2.73 3.03 30.58
CA LEU A 256 -3.91 3.05 31.45
C LEU A 256 -4.22 1.65 31.99
N CYS A 257 -4.19 0.62 31.14
CA CYS A 257 -4.36 -0.78 31.55
C CYS A 257 -3.29 -1.24 32.54
N LYS A 258 -2.02 -0.91 32.30
CA LYS A 258 -0.90 -1.21 33.22
C LYS A 258 -1.04 -0.50 34.59
N ASN A 259 -1.82 0.59 34.66
CA ASN A 259 -2.14 1.29 35.91
C ASN A 259 -3.50 0.86 36.53
N GLY A 260 -4.08 -0.25 36.07
CA GLY A 260 -5.26 -0.87 36.67
C GLY A 260 -6.61 -0.43 36.07
N ILE A 261 -6.62 0.30 34.96
CA ILE A 261 -7.85 0.69 34.25
C ILE A 261 -8.17 -0.37 33.19
N ASP A 262 -9.14 -1.25 33.44
CA ASP A 262 -9.55 -2.33 32.52
C ASP A 262 -10.34 -1.76 31.31
N LEU A 263 -9.63 -1.25 30.31
CA LEU A 263 -10.20 -0.79 29.04
C LEU A 263 -10.39 -1.99 28.10
N LYS A 264 -11.55 -2.04 27.42
CA LYS A 264 -11.89 -3.09 26.46
C LYS A 264 -12.33 -2.49 25.13
N GLY A 265 -12.04 -3.19 24.03
CA GLY A 265 -12.42 -2.79 22.67
C GLY A 265 -11.21 -2.46 21.79
N LYS A 266 -11.43 -1.60 20.79
CA LYS A 266 -10.40 -1.20 19.81
C LYS A 266 -9.47 -0.16 20.41
N LEU A 267 -8.47 -0.61 21.16
CA LEU A 267 -7.58 0.28 21.91
C LEU A 267 -6.47 0.93 21.06
N TYR A 268 -6.50 0.75 19.75
CA TYR A 268 -5.50 1.27 18.82
C TYR A 268 -6.03 2.41 17.92
N THR A 269 -7.28 2.85 18.11
CA THR A 269 -7.87 4.05 17.48
C THR A 269 -8.34 5.07 18.53
N VAL A 270 -8.39 6.35 18.13
CA VAL A 270 -8.82 7.43 19.03
C VAL A 270 -10.28 7.23 19.44
N GLU A 271 -11.14 6.91 18.48
CA GLU A 271 -12.56 6.64 18.68
C GLU A 271 -12.78 5.43 19.60
N GLY A 272 -12.04 4.34 19.37
CA GLY A 272 -12.17 3.12 20.17
C GLY A 272 -11.70 3.31 21.61
N VAL A 273 -10.60 4.04 21.84
CA VAL A 273 -10.14 4.38 23.19
C VAL A 273 -11.11 5.34 23.89
N LYS A 274 -11.65 6.33 23.16
CA LYS A 274 -12.68 7.23 23.69
C LYS A 274 -13.91 6.45 24.17
N GLU A 275 -14.43 5.54 23.36
CA GLU A 275 -15.56 4.68 23.72
C GLU A 275 -15.24 3.81 24.94
N ALA A 276 -14.05 3.20 24.98
CA ALA A 276 -13.61 2.38 26.10
C ALA A 276 -13.56 3.17 27.42
N ILE A 277 -13.04 4.41 27.39
CA ILE A 277 -12.99 5.29 28.56
C ILE A 277 -14.39 5.71 29.01
N ILE A 278 -15.27 6.09 28.07
CA ILE A 278 -16.66 6.44 28.39
C ILE A 278 -17.37 5.26 29.04
N ASN A 279 -17.20 4.04 28.53
CA ASN A 279 -17.79 2.83 29.08
C ASN A 279 -17.26 2.51 30.48
N TYR A 280 -15.95 2.65 30.69
CA TYR A 280 -15.33 2.44 32.00
C TYR A 280 -15.86 3.43 33.06
N ILE A 281 -15.94 4.73 32.73
CA ILE A 281 -16.45 5.76 33.65
C ILE A 281 -17.96 5.63 33.85
N GLY A 282 -18.72 5.36 32.79
CA GLY A 282 -20.17 5.21 32.80
C GLY A 282 -20.64 3.97 33.56
N GLY A 283 -19.86 2.88 33.51
CA GLY A 283 -20.11 1.65 34.26
C GLY A 283 -19.75 1.73 35.76
N GLY A 284 -19.06 2.78 36.20
CA GLY A 284 -18.73 3.04 37.61
C GLY A 284 -19.86 3.69 38.44
N ARG A 285 -21.08 3.76 37.91
CA ARG A 285 -22.29 4.25 38.61
C ARG A 285 -23.33 3.13 38.76
N THR A 286 -23.00 2.12 39.55
CA THR A 286 -23.97 1.28 40.29
C THR A 286 -23.30 0.79 41.55
#